data_AF-A0A251V896-F1
#
_entry.id   AF-A0A251V896-F1
#
_cell.length_a   1.000
_cell.length_b   1.000
_cell.length_c   1.000
_cell.angle_alpha   90.00
_cell.angle_beta   90.00
_cell.angle_gamma   90.00
#
_symmetry.space_group_name_H-M   'P 1'
#
loop_
_entity.id
_entity.type
_entity.pdbx_description
1 polymer ?
#
loop_
_entity_poly.entity_id
_entity_poly.type
_entity_poly.pdbx_seq_one_letter_code
_entity_poly.pdbx_strand_id
1 'polypeptide(L)'
;MREKQSKSSCSPPNQLEIELMHAGKKLLRFSYIPAVIHDVLAKLKEDLFKVEQKPSESMKKALHPVIEALVVKKLVRHADMDVNISVACCFCEILRINAPDSPFNHEQLKDFFEMIVNTFEKLSSASGGSYVKMGRVLNIFSRTRLSVLMLDLQLDGARLIVRLFKQFLTVADSNPSAIVLEMEKIMSMIIEESTELKPELVGLLVKFSKNKNKSASHDRWGLGETVLMNFAARFKPHFADMGRDALYDYCISVASSCKRKIKTECQEIVMCCQHEEQTNSFYAPPSSVTEVNGIHKRNNNNPLEIQVSSSQGGTVCVQGYEVKESNADILEAVFRKYGDITADCIFETCFMRSSILEAVCEVVRRIQTNEVVEKMEDTERLVSDAEAVNVDVAWLRPHLEAIRKKTECLARSNKLRETRKHTLLVEIGARKDLIERSAEVVAALERVGQTERLVNVLTVFEKNLDEKLLECKAELDGLDSWV
;
A
#
# COMPACT_ATOMS: atom_id res chain seq x y z
N MET A 1 -64.79 -11.66 -1.35
CA MET A 1 -63.35 -11.31 -1.21
C MET A 1 -62.71 -11.53 -2.57
N ARG A 2 -62.20 -10.47 -3.22
CA ARG A 2 -61.47 -10.56 -4.50
C ARG A 2 -59.99 -10.30 -4.19
N GLU A 3 -59.16 -11.29 -4.44
CA GLU A 3 -57.70 -11.20 -4.39
C GLU A 3 -57.20 -10.15 -5.39
N LYS A 4 -56.45 -9.16 -4.89
CA LYS A 4 -55.65 -8.28 -5.73
C LYS A 4 -54.38 -9.05 -6.13
N GLN A 5 -54.37 -9.59 -7.34
CA GLN A 5 -53.12 -9.93 -8.03
C GLN A 5 -52.30 -8.65 -8.20
N SER A 6 -51.17 -8.55 -7.50
CA SER A 6 -50.14 -7.55 -7.78
C SER A 6 -49.47 -7.89 -9.11
N LYS A 7 -49.95 -7.27 -10.19
CA LYS A 7 -49.21 -7.23 -11.46
C LYS A 7 -47.88 -6.52 -11.20
N SER A 8 -46.77 -7.27 -11.22
CA SER A 8 -45.43 -6.68 -11.30
C SER A 8 -45.34 -5.94 -12.64
N SER A 9 -45.34 -4.62 -12.63
CA SER A 9 -45.12 -3.83 -13.85
C SER A 9 -43.67 -3.99 -14.28
N CYS A 10 -43.42 -4.85 -15.27
CA CYS A 10 -42.14 -4.89 -15.96
C CYS A 10 -42.05 -3.63 -16.82
N SER A 11 -41.19 -2.69 -16.46
CA SER A 11 -40.77 -1.62 -17.38
C SER A 11 -40.15 -2.26 -18.62
N PRO A 12 -40.32 -1.67 -19.82
CA PRO A 12 -39.65 -2.16 -21.02
C PRO A 12 -38.13 -2.16 -20.81
N PRO A 13 -37.40 -3.17 -21.34
CA PRO A 13 -35.98 -3.29 -21.11
C PRO A 13 -35.26 -2.07 -21.69
N ASN A 14 -34.37 -1.49 -20.91
CA ASN A 14 -33.54 -0.39 -21.39
C ASN A 14 -32.52 -0.91 -22.43
N GLN A 15 -31.88 0.01 -23.15
CA GLN A 15 -30.94 -0.33 -24.22
C GLN A 15 -29.82 -1.28 -23.74
N LEU A 16 -29.33 -1.11 -22.51
CA LEU A 16 -28.29 -1.96 -21.93
C LEU A 16 -28.79 -3.39 -21.69
N GLU A 17 -30.02 -3.56 -21.19
CA GLU A 17 -30.65 -4.89 -21.01
C GLU A 17 -30.77 -5.63 -22.36
N ILE A 18 -31.15 -4.92 -23.42
CA ILE A 18 -31.26 -5.50 -24.77
C ILE A 18 -29.87 -5.94 -25.28
N GLU A 19 -28.85 -5.10 -25.10
CA GLU A 19 -27.47 -5.40 -25.51
C GLU A 19 -26.91 -6.62 -24.78
N LEU A 20 -27.08 -6.69 -23.45
CA LEU A 20 -26.64 -7.82 -22.63
C LEU A 20 -27.35 -9.12 -23.02
N MET A 21 -28.66 -9.08 -23.20
CA MET A 21 -29.44 -10.24 -23.62
C MET A 21 -28.99 -10.74 -25.00
N HIS A 22 -28.78 -9.84 -25.97
CA HIS A 22 -28.30 -10.20 -27.29
C HIS A 22 -26.87 -10.76 -27.27
N ALA A 23 -25.97 -10.18 -26.49
CA ALA A 23 -24.61 -10.68 -26.32
C ALA A 23 -24.60 -12.11 -25.77
N GLY A 24 -25.37 -12.39 -24.72
CA GLY A 24 -25.50 -13.74 -24.15
C GLY A 24 -26.02 -14.76 -25.17
N LYS A 25 -27.09 -14.43 -25.89
CA LYS A 25 -27.64 -15.28 -26.97
C LYS A 25 -26.62 -15.53 -28.09
N LYS A 26 -25.85 -14.50 -28.45
CA LYS A 26 -24.81 -14.59 -29.48
C LYS A 26 -23.66 -15.50 -29.04
N LEU A 27 -23.24 -15.42 -27.77
CA LEU A 27 -22.26 -16.34 -27.19
C LEU A 27 -22.75 -17.79 -27.20
N LEU A 28 -24.00 -18.04 -26.80
CA LEU A 28 -24.59 -19.40 -26.83
C LEU A 28 -24.58 -20.00 -28.24
N ARG A 29 -24.84 -19.18 -29.28
CA ARG A 29 -24.95 -19.65 -30.67
C ARG A 29 -23.61 -19.75 -31.39
N PHE A 30 -22.64 -18.89 -31.08
CA PHE A 30 -21.42 -18.73 -31.87
C PHE A 30 -20.14 -18.86 -31.05
N SER A 31 -20.18 -19.58 -29.92
CA SER A 31 -19.01 -19.81 -29.05
C SER A 31 -17.81 -20.50 -29.73
N TYR A 32 -17.94 -20.91 -31.00
CA TYR A 32 -16.92 -21.61 -31.79
C TYR A 32 -16.34 -20.76 -32.93
N ILE A 33 -16.78 -19.51 -33.11
CA ILE A 33 -16.29 -18.62 -34.18
C ILE A 33 -15.31 -17.60 -33.56
N PRO A 34 -13.98 -17.76 -33.75
CA PRO A 34 -12.98 -16.95 -33.04
C PRO A 34 -13.09 -15.44 -33.33
N ALA A 35 -13.35 -15.03 -34.57
CA ALA A 35 -13.47 -13.61 -34.90
C ALA A 35 -14.68 -12.94 -34.22
N VAL A 36 -15.76 -13.69 -33.99
CA VAL A 36 -16.99 -13.17 -33.41
C VAL A 36 -16.93 -13.18 -31.88
N ILE A 37 -16.22 -14.14 -31.28
CA ILE A 37 -16.20 -14.34 -29.83
C ILE A 37 -15.46 -13.21 -29.11
N HIS A 38 -14.35 -12.73 -29.69
CA HIS A 38 -13.53 -11.66 -29.12
C HIS A 38 -14.31 -10.34 -29.02
N ASP A 39 -14.92 -9.90 -30.12
CA ASP A 39 -15.69 -8.65 -30.15
C ASP A 39 -16.89 -8.69 -29.19
N VAL A 40 -17.56 -9.84 -29.12
CA VAL A 40 -18.72 -10.01 -28.23
C VAL A 40 -18.30 -9.98 -26.77
N LEU A 41 -17.23 -10.69 -26.39
CA LEU A 41 -16.74 -10.69 -25.01
C LEU A 41 -16.16 -9.34 -24.60
N ALA A 42 -15.46 -8.64 -25.50
CA ALA A 42 -14.93 -7.31 -25.24
C ALA A 42 -16.07 -6.30 -24.95
N LYS A 43 -17.10 -6.27 -25.80
CA LYS A 43 -18.27 -5.40 -25.60
C LYS A 43 -19.07 -5.81 -24.36
N LEU A 44 -19.30 -7.11 -24.16
CA LEU A 44 -20.02 -7.65 -23.00
C LEU A 44 -19.34 -7.23 -21.68
N LYS A 45 -18.02 -7.31 -21.61
CA LYS A 45 -17.25 -6.87 -20.43
C LYS A 45 -17.55 -5.40 -20.09
N GLU A 46 -17.51 -4.51 -21.08
CA GLU A 46 -17.76 -3.07 -20.87
C GLU A 46 -19.21 -2.78 -20.48
N ASP A 47 -20.16 -3.57 -20.99
CA ASP A 47 -21.58 -3.41 -20.65
C ASP A 47 -21.91 -3.96 -19.26
N LEU A 48 -21.32 -5.11 -18.88
CA LEU A 48 -21.46 -5.67 -17.53
C LEU A 48 -20.87 -4.73 -16.46
N PHE A 49 -19.76 -4.05 -16.76
CA PHE A 49 -19.15 -3.08 -15.84
C PHE A 49 -20.09 -1.93 -15.45
N LYS A 50 -21.04 -1.56 -16.34
CA LYS A 50 -22.03 -0.50 -16.09
C LYS A 50 -23.19 -0.95 -15.20
N VAL A 51 -23.33 -2.25 -14.96
CA VAL A 51 -24.44 -2.78 -14.16
C VAL A 51 -24.07 -2.71 -12.68
N GLU A 52 -24.89 -2.01 -11.90
CA GLU A 52 -24.73 -1.91 -10.46
C GLU A 52 -25.19 -3.18 -9.73
N GLN A 53 -24.83 -3.30 -8.45
CA GLN A 53 -25.32 -4.39 -7.60
C GLN A 53 -26.82 -4.29 -7.34
N LYS A 54 -27.45 -5.42 -7.00
CA LYS A 54 -28.91 -5.54 -6.81
C LYS A 54 -29.70 -5.08 -8.04
N PRO A 55 -29.45 -5.68 -9.23
CA PRO A 55 -30.14 -5.32 -10.45
C PRO A 55 -31.66 -5.53 -10.35
N SER A 56 -32.42 -4.77 -11.15
CA SER A 56 -33.86 -4.96 -11.30
C SER A 56 -34.21 -6.36 -11.81
N GLU A 57 -35.44 -6.82 -11.60
CA GLU A 57 -35.91 -8.11 -12.12
C GLU A 57 -35.85 -8.20 -13.66
N SER A 58 -36.01 -7.08 -14.37
CA SER A 58 -35.82 -7.01 -15.82
C SER A 58 -34.36 -7.25 -16.21
N MET A 59 -33.43 -6.59 -15.52
CA MET A 59 -31.99 -6.76 -15.74
C MET A 59 -31.52 -8.17 -15.38
N LYS A 60 -32.03 -8.78 -14.29
CA LYS A 60 -31.73 -10.19 -13.97
C LYS A 60 -32.13 -11.13 -15.11
N LYS A 61 -33.31 -10.92 -15.71
CA LYS A 61 -33.75 -11.69 -16.89
C LYS A 61 -32.86 -11.44 -18.10
N ALA A 62 -32.41 -10.20 -18.31
CA ALA A 62 -31.50 -9.85 -19.41
C ALA A 62 -30.11 -10.49 -19.25
N LEU A 63 -29.64 -10.67 -18.01
CA LEU A 63 -28.36 -11.32 -17.69
C LEU A 63 -28.42 -12.86 -17.80
N HIS A 64 -29.60 -13.46 -17.76
CA HIS A 64 -29.74 -14.92 -17.74
C HIS A 64 -29.03 -15.63 -18.91
N PRO A 65 -29.19 -15.21 -20.19
CA PRO A 65 -28.45 -15.83 -21.30
C PRO A 65 -26.93 -15.63 -21.21
N VAL A 66 -26.46 -14.58 -20.54
CA VAL A 66 -25.03 -14.35 -20.30
C VAL A 66 -24.50 -15.34 -19.27
N ILE A 67 -25.22 -15.51 -18.15
CA ILE A 67 -24.87 -16.47 -17.09
C ILE A 67 -24.81 -17.89 -17.68
N GLU A 68 -25.80 -18.27 -18.48
CA GLU A 68 -25.81 -19.56 -19.18
C GLU A 68 -24.62 -19.72 -20.14
N ALA A 69 -24.30 -18.69 -20.92
CA ALA A 69 -23.18 -18.72 -21.85
C ALA A 69 -21.83 -18.92 -21.14
N LEU A 70 -21.62 -18.20 -20.03
CA LEU A 70 -20.34 -18.18 -19.31
C LEU A 70 -20.00 -19.49 -18.57
N VAL A 71 -20.94 -20.43 -18.47
CA VAL A 71 -20.71 -21.77 -17.90
C VAL A 71 -20.60 -22.86 -18.96
N VAL A 72 -20.77 -22.53 -20.24
CA VAL A 72 -20.62 -23.50 -21.33
C VAL A 72 -19.16 -23.96 -21.39
N LYS A 73 -18.92 -25.27 -21.22
CA LYS A 73 -17.57 -25.86 -21.19
C LYS A 73 -16.69 -25.49 -22.39
N LYS A 74 -17.29 -25.32 -23.58
CA LYS A 74 -16.56 -24.88 -24.79
C LYS A 74 -16.00 -23.44 -24.68
N LEU A 75 -16.67 -22.59 -23.91
CA LEU A 75 -16.25 -21.20 -23.67
C LEU A 75 -15.26 -21.13 -22.49
N VAL A 76 -15.54 -21.85 -21.40
CA VAL A 76 -14.68 -21.88 -20.19
C VAL A 76 -13.37 -22.64 -20.41
N ARG A 77 -13.34 -23.59 -21.35
CA ARG A 77 -12.13 -24.38 -21.68
C ARG A 77 -11.64 -24.07 -23.09
N HIS A 78 -11.74 -22.80 -23.51
CA HIS A 78 -11.37 -22.39 -24.85
C HIS A 78 -9.84 -22.49 -25.05
N ALA A 79 -9.42 -22.83 -26.27
CA ALA A 79 -8.00 -23.01 -26.59
C ALA A 79 -7.22 -21.69 -26.60
N ASP A 80 -7.87 -20.61 -27.05
CA ASP A 80 -7.32 -19.26 -27.06
C ASP A 80 -7.34 -18.64 -25.65
N MET A 81 -6.17 -18.24 -25.17
CA MET A 81 -6.00 -17.63 -23.84
C MET A 81 -6.66 -16.25 -23.75
N ASP A 82 -6.70 -15.46 -24.83
CA ASP A 82 -7.31 -14.13 -24.80
C ASP A 82 -8.84 -14.22 -24.63
N VAL A 83 -9.44 -15.30 -25.14
CA VAL A 83 -10.84 -15.66 -24.88
C VAL A 83 -11.03 -16.01 -23.41
N ASN A 84 -10.20 -16.90 -22.83
CA ASN A 84 -10.30 -17.28 -21.42
C ASN A 84 -10.17 -16.07 -20.48
N ILE A 85 -9.26 -15.13 -20.78
CA ILE A 85 -9.10 -13.88 -20.01
C ILE A 85 -10.36 -13.01 -20.10
N SER A 86 -10.97 -12.92 -21.28
CA SER A 86 -12.18 -12.11 -21.49
C SER A 86 -13.40 -12.74 -20.82
N VAL A 87 -13.54 -14.07 -20.90
CA VAL A 87 -14.54 -14.84 -20.16
C VAL A 87 -14.35 -14.65 -18.66
N ALA A 88 -13.12 -14.70 -18.16
CA ALA A 88 -12.79 -14.47 -16.76
C ALA A 88 -13.26 -13.09 -16.28
N CYS A 89 -12.97 -12.04 -17.05
CA CYS A 89 -13.43 -10.69 -16.71
C CYS A 89 -14.97 -10.61 -16.65
N CYS A 90 -15.67 -11.17 -17.64
CA CYS A 90 -17.14 -11.18 -17.66
C CYS A 90 -17.71 -11.96 -16.46
N PHE A 91 -17.11 -13.10 -16.12
CA PHE A 91 -17.52 -13.93 -14.98
C PHE A 91 -17.36 -13.16 -13.66
N CYS A 92 -16.23 -12.48 -13.47
CA CYS A 92 -16.01 -11.62 -12.31
C CYS A 92 -17.05 -10.49 -12.19
N GLU A 93 -17.43 -9.87 -13.30
CA GLU A 93 -18.48 -8.84 -13.29
C GLU A 93 -19.83 -9.41 -12.91
N ILE A 94 -20.19 -10.61 -13.41
CA ILE A 94 -21.42 -11.29 -12.99
C ILE A 94 -21.41 -11.59 -11.49
N LEU A 95 -20.30 -12.09 -10.95
CA LEU A 95 -20.15 -12.30 -9.51
C LEU A 95 -20.28 -10.97 -8.74
N ARG A 96 -19.68 -9.89 -9.23
CA ARG A 96 -19.80 -8.55 -8.62
C ARG A 96 -21.25 -8.08 -8.58
N ILE A 97 -22.00 -8.20 -9.69
CA ILE A 97 -23.39 -7.74 -9.82
C ILE A 97 -24.33 -8.48 -8.86
N ASN A 98 -24.12 -9.79 -8.70
CA ASN A 98 -25.00 -10.65 -7.93
C ASN A 98 -24.61 -10.78 -6.45
N ALA A 99 -23.41 -10.31 -6.06
CA ALA A 99 -22.95 -10.35 -4.67
C ALA A 99 -24.00 -9.78 -3.68
N PRO A 100 -24.17 -10.39 -2.49
CA PRO A 100 -23.35 -11.46 -1.93
C PRO A 100 -23.61 -12.86 -2.48
N ASP A 101 -24.73 -13.08 -3.17
CA ASP A 101 -25.15 -14.40 -3.63
C ASP A 101 -24.57 -14.72 -5.02
N SER A 102 -23.90 -15.86 -5.15
CA SER A 102 -23.40 -16.32 -6.45
C SER A 102 -24.56 -16.90 -7.28
N PRO A 103 -24.72 -16.51 -8.56
CA PRO A 103 -25.66 -17.16 -9.48
C PRO A 103 -25.14 -18.50 -9.99
N PHE A 104 -23.90 -18.86 -9.62
CA PHE A 104 -23.21 -20.08 -10.02
C PHE A 104 -23.15 -21.08 -8.88
N ASN A 105 -23.34 -22.35 -9.21
CA ASN A 105 -23.19 -23.46 -8.27
C ASN A 105 -21.71 -23.82 -8.06
N HIS A 106 -21.46 -24.74 -7.13
CA HIS A 106 -20.11 -25.20 -6.76
C HIS A 106 -19.30 -25.76 -7.95
N GLU A 107 -19.91 -26.55 -8.85
CA GLU A 107 -19.21 -27.11 -10.02
C GLU A 107 -18.82 -26.02 -11.02
N GLN A 108 -19.71 -25.04 -11.23
CA GLN A 108 -19.47 -23.91 -12.13
C GLN A 108 -18.37 -22.99 -11.60
N LEU A 109 -18.37 -22.70 -10.29
CA LEU A 109 -17.30 -21.93 -9.65
C LEU A 109 -15.95 -22.67 -9.71
N LYS A 110 -15.96 -23.99 -9.50
CA LYS A 110 -14.77 -24.83 -9.68
C LYS A 110 -14.23 -24.74 -11.11
N ASP A 111 -15.07 -24.95 -12.13
CA ASP A 111 -14.67 -24.88 -13.53
C ASP A 111 -14.11 -23.48 -13.88
N PHE A 112 -14.69 -22.42 -13.31
CA PHE A 112 -14.18 -21.05 -13.45
C PHE A 112 -12.78 -20.88 -12.84
N PHE A 113 -12.56 -21.24 -11.57
CA PHE A 113 -11.24 -21.09 -10.96
C PHE A 113 -10.18 -22.00 -11.60
N GLU A 114 -10.57 -23.19 -12.03
CA GLU A 114 -9.71 -24.09 -12.79
C GLU A 114 -9.28 -23.44 -14.12
N MET A 115 -10.18 -22.77 -14.84
CA MET A 115 -9.83 -21.98 -16.04
C MET A 115 -8.83 -20.87 -15.70
N ILE A 116 -9.03 -20.14 -14.59
CA ILE A 116 -8.12 -19.06 -14.16
C ILE A 116 -6.72 -19.60 -13.87
N VAL A 117 -6.62 -20.64 -13.03
CA VAL A 117 -5.33 -21.24 -12.63
C VAL A 117 -4.61 -21.82 -13.85
N ASN A 118 -5.31 -22.55 -14.72
CA ASN A 118 -4.74 -23.08 -15.96
C ASN A 118 -4.24 -21.96 -16.90
N THR A 119 -4.96 -20.84 -16.95
CA THR A 119 -4.53 -19.68 -17.74
C THR A 119 -3.24 -19.11 -17.17
N PHE A 120 -3.15 -18.89 -15.84
CA PHE A 120 -1.91 -18.44 -15.21
C PHE A 120 -0.73 -19.38 -15.47
N GLU A 121 -0.94 -20.70 -15.35
CA GLU A 121 0.09 -21.72 -15.62
C GLU A 121 0.60 -21.63 -17.05
N LYS A 122 -0.29 -21.61 -18.05
CA LYS A 122 0.09 -21.52 -19.48
C LYS A 122 0.86 -20.25 -19.83
N LEU A 123 0.53 -19.12 -19.20
CA LEU A 123 1.19 -17.84 -19.47
C LEU A 123 2.67 -17.84 -19.05
N SER A 124 3.10 -18.70 -18.12
CA SER A 124 4.52 -18.79 -17.74
C SER A 124 5.43 -19.38 -18.82
N SER A 125 4.86 -20.11 -19.78
CA SER A 125 5.61 -20.72 -20.87
C SER A 125 5.68 -19.84 -22.13
N ALA A 126 4.97 -18.70 -22.15
CA ALA A 126 4.94 -17.76 -23.27
C ALA A 126 5.98 -16.64 -23.09
N SER A 127 6.86 -16.45 -24.06
CA SER A 127 7.81 -15.33 -24.06
C SER A 127 7.10 -13.98 -24.30
N GLY A 128 7.53 -12.91 -23.61
CA GLY A 128 7.18 -11.52 -23.95
C GLY A 128 5.92 -10.91 -23.30
N GLY A 129 5.95 -10.63 -21.99
CA GLY A 129 4.99 -9.69 -21.36
C GLY A 129 3.58 -10.24 -21.09
N SER A 130 3.41 -11.56 -21.12
CA SER A 130 2.15 -12.32 -21.01
C SER A 130 1.27 -12.00 -19.77
N TYR A 131 1.87 -11.60 -18.65
CA TYR A 131 1.14 -11.25 -17.42
C TYR A 131 0.47 -9.87 -17.45
N VAL A 132 0.85 -8.96 -18.36
CA VAL A 132 0.18 -7.65 -18.51
C VAL A 132 -1.27 -7.84 -18.93
N LYS A 133 -1.55 -8.83 -19.79
CA LYS A 133 -2.92 -9.18 -20.22
C LYS A 133 -3.78 -9.71 -19.08
N MET A 134 -3.18 -10.50 -18.19
CA MET A 134 -3.84 -11.01 -16.98
C MET A 134 -3.83 -10.01 -15.82
N GLY A 135 -3.15 -8.87 -15.97
CA GLY A 135 -3.12 -7.79 -14.98
C GLY A 135 -4.51 -7.32 -14.59
N ARG A 136 -5.49 -7.36 -15.51
CA ARG A 136 -6.89 -7.08 -15.18
C ARG A 136 -7.50 -8.11 -14.24
N VAL A 137 -7.30 -9.40 -14.48
CA VAL A 137 -7.84 -10.46 -13.61
C VAL A 137 -7.13 -10.44 -12.25
N LEU A 138 -5.81 -10.25 -12.22
CA LEU A 138 -5.07 -10.06 -10.97
C LEU A 138 -5.59 -8.85 -10.19
N ASN A 139 -5.81 -7.71 -10.86
CA ASN A 139 -6.35 -6.50 -10.23
C ASN A 139 -7.76 -6.70 -9.67
N ILE A 140 -8.61 -7.47 -10.37
CA ILE A 140 -9.93 -7.84 -9.86
C ILE A 140 -9.78 -8.71 -8.61
N PHE A 141 -8.97 -9.77 -8.69
CA PHE A 141 -8.80 -10.73 -7.60
C PHE A 141 -8.12 -10.11 -6.38
N SER A 142 -7.27 -9.09 -6.55
CA SER A 142 -6.53 -8.42 -5.48
C SER A 142 -7.34 -7.32 -4.77
N ARG A 143 -8.38 -6.78 -5.43
CA ARG A 143 -9.25 -5.72 -4.91
C ARG A 143 -10.60 -6.22 -4.41
N THR A 144 -10.95 -7.46 -4.75
CA THR A 144 -12.22 -8.09 -4.40
C THR A 144 -11.97 -9.38 -3.66
N ARG A 145 -12.94 -9.83 -2.86
CA ARG A 145 -12.86 -11.12 -2.14
C ARG A 145 -13.20 -12.33 -3.03
N LEU A 146 -13.11 -12.20 -4.36
CA LEU A 146 -13.43 -13.30 -5.27
C LEU A 146 -12.48 -14.49 -5.12
N SER A 147 -11.20 -14.24 -4.81
CA SER A 147 -10.22 -15.30 -4.57
C SER A 147 -10.56 -16.16 -3.34
N VAL A 148 -11.26 -15.58 -2.36
CA VAL A 148 -11.67 -16.23 -1.11
C VAL A 148 -12.74 -17.30 -1.37
N LEU A 149 -13.55 -17.17 -2.43
CA LEU A 149 -14.53 -18.19 -2.82
C LEU A 149 -13.88 -19.55 -3.15
N MET A 150 -12.57 -19.60 -3.43
CA MET A 150 -11.86 -20.87 -3.56
C MET A 150 -11.83 -21.65 -2.24
N LEU A 151 -11.91 -21.00 -1.08
CA LEU A 151 -11.97 -21.69 0.22
C LEU A 151 -13.28 -22.46 0.41
N ASP A 152 -14.38 -21.97 -0.17
CA ASP A 152 -15.70 -22.60 -0.11
C ASP A 152 -15.79 -23.88 -0.96
N LEU A 153 -14.79 -24.11 -1.84
CA LEU A 153 -14.73 -25.26 -2.75
C LEU A 153 -14.05 -26.51 -2.16
N GLN A 154 -13.84 -26.56 -0.84
CA GLN A 154 -13.34 -27.72 -0.09
C GLN A 154 -12.07 -28.37 -0.71
N LEU A 155 -12.19 -29.66 -1.09
CA LEU A 155 -11.24 -30.50 -1.82
C LEU A 155 -10.56 -29.77 -2.98
N ASP A 156 -11.42 -29.35 -3.90
CA ASP A 156 -11.06 -28.76 -5.18
C ASP A 156 -10.41 -27.39 -4.99
N GLY A 157 -11.01 -26.59 -4.10
CA GLY A 157 -10.52 -25.27 -3.71
C GLY A 157 -9.08 -25.29 -3.21
N ALA A 158 -8.78 -26.19 -2.28
CA ALA A 158 -7.44 -26.33 -1.74
C ALA A 158 -6.38 -26.68 -2.80
N ARG A 159 -6.72 -27.58 -3.73
CA ARG A 159 -5.82 -27.95 -4.84
C ARG A 159 -5.56 -26.77 -5.76
N LEU A 160 -6.60 -25.97 -6.04
CA LEU A 160 -6.50 -24.75 -6.86
C LEU A 160 -5.61 -23.71 -6.19
N ILE A 161 -5.77 -23.48 -4.88
CA ILE A 161 -4.97 -22.53 -4.09
C ILE A 161 -3.48 -22.91 -4.13
N VAL A 162 -3.15 -24.18 -3.87
CA VAL A 162 -1.75 -24.65 -3.90
C VAL A 162 -1.13 -24.44 -5.28
N ARG A 163 -1.86 -24.75 -6.36
CA ARG A 163 -1.40 -24.53 -7.74
C ARG A 163 -1.21 -23.06 -8.05
N LEU A 164 -2.16 -22.21 -7.67
CA LEU A 164 -2.09 -20.76 -7.86
C LEU A 164 -0.88 -20.17 -7.13
N PHE A 165 -0.69 -20.52 -5.87
CA PHE A 165 0.45 -20.06 -5.07
C PHE A 165 1.76 -20.52 -5.70
N LYS A 166 1.85 -21.79 -6.09
CA LYS A 166 3.04 -22.34 -6.74
C LYS A 166 3.36 -21.56 -8.01
N GLN A 167 2.34 -21.22 -8.79
CA GLN A 167 2.50 -20.46 -10.01
C GLN A 167 3.02 -19.04 -9.73
N PHE A 168 2.39 -18.31 -8.81
CA PHE A 168 2.84 -16.97 -8.42
C PHE A 168 4.27 -16.96 -7.89
N LEU A 169 4.61 -17.89 -7.00
CA LEU A 169 5.95 -18.04 -6.45
C LEU A 169 7.00 -18.34 -7.53
N THR A 170 6.65 -19.14 -8.54
CA THR A 170 7.55 -19.51 -9.63
C THR A 170 7.86 -18.33 -10.56
N VAL A 171 6.87 -17.48 -10.83
CA VAL A 171 7.01 -16.40 -11.81
C VAL A 171 7.39 -15.05 -11.18
N ALA A 172 7.33 -14.91 -9.85
CA ALA A 172 7.48 -13.64 -9.15
C ALA A 172 8.77 -12.90 -9.53
N ASP A 173 9.90 -13.61 -9.58
CA ASP A 173 11.21 -13.01 -9.87
C ASP A 173 11.36 -12.54 -11.33
N SER A 174 10.49 -12.99 -12.23
CA SER A 174 10.48 -12.63 -13.66
C SER A 174 9.38 -11.62 -14.03
N ASN A 175 8.61 -11.12 -13.06
CA ASN A 175 7.52 -10.18 -13.30
C ASN A 175 7.79 -8.79 -12.71
N PRO A 176 7.19 -7.71 -13.26
CA PRO A 176 7.29 -6.37 -12.68
C PRO A 176 6.74 -6.31 -11.25
N SER A 177 7.33 -5.47 -10.40
CA SER A 177 6.93 -5.34 -8.98
C SER A 177 5.45 -5.04 -8.77
N ALA A 178 4.83 -4.28 -9.70
CA ALA A 178 3.39 -4.00 -9.65
C ALA A 178 2.55 -5.28 -9.77
N ILE A 179 2.94 -6.22 -10.64
CA ILE A 179 2.24 -7.50 -10.79
C ILE A 179 2.47 -8.39 -9.56
N VAL A 180 3.70 -8.43 -9.06
CA VAL A 180 4.05 -9.19 -7.84
C VAL A 180 3.27 -8.69 -6.63
N LEU A 181 3.04 -7.38 -6.53
CA LEU A 181 2.20 -6.80 -5.48
C LEU A 181 0.74 -7.28 -5.56
N GLU A 182 0.17 -7.40 -6.76
CA GLU A 182 -1.18 -7.95 -6.92
C GLU A 182 -1.22 -9.45 -6.56
N MET A 183 -0.20 -10.22 -6.92
CA MET A 183 -0.06 -11.62 -6.49
C MET A 183 0.02 -11.75 -4.97
N GLU A 184 0.82 -10.90 -4.32
CA GLU A 184 0.95 -10.84 -2.86
C GLU A 184 -0.41 -10.57 -2.20
N LYS A 185 -1.14 -9.55 -2.65
CA LYS A 185 -2.47 -9.22 -2.12
C LYS A 185 -3.44 -10.40 -2.20
N ILE A 186 -3.44 -11.14 -3.32
CA ILE A 186 -4.30 -12.31 -3.50
C ILE A 186 -3.92 -13.42 -2.51
N MET A 187 -2.62 -13.72 -2.39
CA MET A 187 -2.13 -14.74 -1.45
C MET A 187 -2.46 -14.36 -0.01
N SER A 188 -2.25 -13.09 0.34
CA SER A 188 -2.58 -12.52 1.65
C SER A 188 -4.06 -12.69 1.99
N MET A 189 -4.97 -12.27 1.10
CA MET A 189 -6.41 -12.42 1.33
C MET A 189 -6.83 -13.86 1.55
N ILE A 190 -6.29 -14.81 0.77
CA ILE A 190 -6.61 -16.23 0.95
C ILE A 190 -6.12 -16.74 2.33
N ILE A 191 -4.91 -16.34 2.76
CA ILE A 191 -4.35 -16.76 4.06
C ILE A 191 -5.13 -16.15 5.24
N GLU A 192 -5.52 -14.87 5.13
CA GLU A 192 -6.28 -14.15 6.16
C GLU A 192 -7.65 -14.81 6.40
N GLU A 193 -8.32 -15.21 5.32
CA GLU A 193 -9.68 -15.74 5.34
C GLU A 193 -9.73 -17.26 5.57
N SER A 194 -8.60 -17.96 5.45
CA SER A 194 -8.53 -19.39 5.75
C SER A 194 -8.85 -19.64 7.22
N THR A 195 -9.58 -20.69 7.56
CA THR A 195 -9.71 -21.10 8.97
C THR A 195 -8.44 -21.82 9.44
N GLU A 196 -7.91 -22.71 8.60
CA GLU A 196 -6.71 -23.50 8.83
C GLU A 196 -5.86 -23.56 7.55
N LEU A 197 -4.53 -23.48 7.69
CA LEU A 197 -3.60 -23.60 6.57
C LEU A 197 -3.19 -25.06 6.38
N LYS A 198 -3.35 -25.58 5.16
CA LYS A 198 -2.95 -26.96 4.86
C LYS A 198 -1.43 -27.11 4.89
N PRO A 199 -0.87 -28.20 5.46
CA PRO A 199 0.57 -28.43 5.52
C PRO A 199 1.27 -28.35 4.15
N GLU A 200 0.60 -28.78 3.08
CA GLU A 200 1.10 -28.67 1.70
C GLU A 200 1.37 -27.21 1.28
N LEU A 201 0.47 -26.28 1.65
CA LEU A 201 0.60 -24.86 1.33
C LEU A 201 1.74 -24.23 2.13
N VAL A 202 1.88 -24.61 3.41
CA VAL A 202 2.99 -24.16 4.27
C VAL A 202 4.33 -24.66 3.71
N GLY A 203 4.43 -25.96 3.41
CA GLY A 203 5.63 -26.56 2.82
C GLY A 203 6.01 -25.94 1.47
N LEU A 204 5.02 -25.55 0.66
CA LEU A 204 5.25 -24.83 -0.59
C LEU A 204 5.90 -23.46 -0.35
N LEU A 205 5.38 -22.65 0.57
CA LEU A 205 5.92 -21.33 0.88
C LEU A 205 7.35 -21.42 1.43
N VAL A 206 7.61 -22.36 2.34
CA VAL A 206 8.95 -22.62 2.90
C VAL A 206 9.92 -23.12 1.82
N LYS A 207 9.46 -23.96 0.89
CA LYS A 207 10.32 -24.44 -0.21
C LYS A 207 10.79 -23.30 -1.11
N PHE A 208 9.88 -22.39 -1.49
CA PHE A 208 10.21 -21.30 -2.40
C PHE A 208 11.08 -20.21 -1.74
N SER A 209 11.16 -20.14 -0.41
CA SER A 209 12.11 -19.24 0.27
C SER A 209 13.57 -19.72 0.18
N LYS A 210 13.82 -21.02 -0.14
CA LYS A 210 15.18 -21.59 -0.30
C LYS A 210 15.91 -21.13 -1.56
N ASN A 211 15.19 -20.85 -2.66
CA ASN A 211 15.76 -20.95 -4.01
C ASN A 211 16.65 -19.76 -4.44
N LYS A 212 16.96 -18.81 -3.56
CA LYS A 212 17.71 -17.59 -3.90
C LYS A 212 19.23 -17.67 -3.73
N ASN A 213 19.78 -18.82 -3.34
CA ASN A 213 21.24 -18.97 -3.22
C ASN A 213 22.02 -19.04 -4.56
N LYS A 214 21.40 -18.83 -5.74
CA LYS A 214 22.10 -18.99 -7.04
C LYS A 214 21.86 -17.92 -8.13
N SER A 215 21.16 -16.82 -7.89
CA SER A 215 21.09 -15.73 -8.89
C SER A 215 21.31 -14.35 -8.28
N ALA A 216 22.36 -13.69 -8.75
CA ALA A 216 22.96 -12.46 -8.25
C ALA A 216 22.15 -11.17 -8.49
N SER A 217 20.86 -11.11 -8.14
CA SER A 217 20.13 -9.83 -8.02
C SER A 217 19.74 -9.60 -6.57
N HIS A 218 20.53 -8.78 -5.88
CA HIS A 218 20.57 -8.61 -4.43
C HIS A 218 19.33 -7.89 -3.83
N ASP A 219 18.38 -7.41 -4.65
CA ASP A 219 17.35 -6.47 -4.21
C ASP A 219 15.88 -6.92 -4.40
N ARG A 220 15.62 -8.11 -4.99
CA ARG A 220 14.24 -8.61 -5.08
C ARG A 220 13.90 -9.45 -3.86
N TRP A 221 13.06 -8.89 -3.00
CA TRP A 221 12.28 -9.64 -2.01
C TRP A 221 11.57 -10.81 -2.71
N GLY A 222 11.72 -12.05 -2.22
CA GLY A 222 10.99 -13.19 -2.80
C GLY A 222 9.55 -13.21 -2.30
N LEU A 223 8.57 -13.25 -3.19
CA LEU A 223 7.13 -13.24 -2.84
C LEU A 223 6.77 -14.20 -1.69
N GLY A 224 7.32 -15.43 -1.70
CA GLY A 224 7.06 -16.41 -0.64
C GLY A 224 7.56 -15.99 0.73
N GLU A 225 8.70 -15.29 0.79
CA GLU A 225 9.24 -14.74 2.02
C GLU A 225 8.37 -13.59 2.54
N THR A 226 7.72 -12.81 1.66
CA THR A 226 6.84 -11.71 2.10
C THR A 226 5.65 -12.27 2.82
N VAL A 227 5.03 -13.25 2.15
CA VAL A 227 3.83 -13.92 2.64
C VAL A 227 4.13 -14.66 3.94
N LEU A 228 5.27 -15.36 4.05
CA LEU A 228 5.66 -16.03 5.30
C LEU A 228 5.84 -15.06 6.47
N MET A 229 6.41 -13.88 6.22
CA MET A 229 6.63 -12.87 7.25
C MET A 229 5.34 -12.17 7.69
N ASN A 230 4.54 -11.74 6.72
CA ASN A 230 3.28 -11.03 6.98
C ASN A 230 2.32 -11.90 7.79
N PHE A 231 2.37 -13.23 7.62
CA PHE A 231 1.48 -14.17 8.29
C PHE A 231 2.20 -15.13 9.25
N ALA A 232 3.38 -14.77 9.78
CA ALA A 232 4.17 -15.64 10.66
C ALA A 232 3.36 -16.22 11.83
N ALA A 233 2.48 -15.43 12.44
CA ALA A 233 1.60 -15.89 13.53
C ALA A 233 0.63 -17.01 13.11
N ARG A 234 0.19 -17.00 11.85
CA ARG A 234 -0.72 -18.01 11.26
C ARG A 234 0.00 -19.32 10.96
N PHE A 235 1.30 -19.24 10.69
CA PHE A 235 2.15 -20.43 10.47
C PHE A 235 2.63 -21.07 11.78
N LYS A 236 2.52 -20.37 12.92
CA LYS A 236 2.98 -20.84 14.23
C LYS A 236 2.47 -22.23 14.65
N PRO A 237 1.18 -22.56 14.51
CA PRO A 237 0.66 -23.88 14.90
C PRO A 237 1.29 -25.02 14.09
N HIS A 238 1.67 -24.75 12.85
CA HIS A 238 2.22 -25.75 11.94
C HIS A 238 3.72 -26.00 12.16
N PHE A 239 4.40 -25.22 13.02
CA PHE A 239 5.82 -25.45 13.32
C PHE A 239 6.09 -26.75 14.07
N ALA A 240 5.13 -27.25 14.85
CA ALA A 240 5.26 -28.53 15.55
C ALA A 240 5.25 -29.71 14.57
N ASP A 241 4.43 -29.60 13.51
CA ASP A 241 4.32 -30.61 12.44
C ASP A 241 5.33 -30.37 11.31
N MET A 242 6.04 -29.24 11.36
CA MET A 242 7.08 -28.91 10.41
C MET A 242 8.29 -29.80 10.69
N GLY A 243 8.67 -30.62 9.70
CA GLY A 243 9.91 -31.38 9.76
C GLY A 243 11.10 -30.46 10.04
N ARG A 244 12.11 -30.97 10.75
CA ARG A 244 13.30 -30.21 11.18
C ARG A 244 13.88 -29.33 10.08
N ASP A 245 14.06 -29.89 8.89
CA ASP A 245 14.64 -29.19 7.75
C ASP A 245 13.81 -27.95 7.40
N ALA A 246 12.49 -28.09 7.31
CA ALA A 246 11.61 -26.97 7.01
C ALA A 246 11.62 -25.88 8.10
N LEU A 247 11.74 -26.25 9.38
CA LEU A 247 11.86 -25.28 10.48
C LEU A 247 13.21 -24.55 10.42
N TYR A 248 14.29 -25.26 10.13
CA TYR A 248 15.61 -24.70 9.90
C TYR A 248 15.56 -23.67 8.75
N ASP A 249 14.98 -24.06 7.62
CA ASP A 249 14.87 -23.20 6.43
C ASP A 249 14.03 -21.95 6.69
N TYR A 250 12.94 -22.10 7.45
CA TYR A 250 12.11 -20.98 7.88
C TYR A 250 12.92 -19.96 8.69
N CYS A 251 13.66 -20.41 9.70
CA CYS A 251 14.49 -19.54 10.55
C CYS A 251 15.61 -18.82 9.77
N ILE A 252 16.22 -19.48 8.79
CA ILE A 252 17.21 -18.82 7.91
C ILE A 252 16.54 -17.76 7.01
N SER A 253 15.38 -18.09 6.43
CA SER A 253 14.62 -17.20 5.53
C SER A 253 14.17 -15.93 6.27
N VAL A 254 13.31 -16.09 7.28
CA VAL A 254 13.58 -15.62 8.65
C VAL A 254 14.49 -14.40 8.83
N ALA A 255 15.67 -14.73 9.34
CA ALA A 255 16.75 -13.81 9.63
C ALA A 255 17.25 -13.05 8.40
N SER A 256 17.32 -13.69 7.22
CA SER A 256 17.81 -13.05 6.00
C SER A 256 16.90 -11.90 5.51
N SER A 257 15.59 -12.08 5.63
CA SER A 257 14.58 -11.06 5.36
C SER A 257 14.76 -9.85 6.28
N CYS A 258 14.83 -10.12 7.60
CA CYS A 258 14.99 -9.08 8.61
C CYS A 258 16.25 -8.26 8.37
N LYS A 259 17.38 -8.89 8.05
CA LYS A 259 18.64 -8.19 7.73
C LYS A 259 18.49 -7.23 6.55
N ARG A 260 17.79 -7.64 5.49
CA ARG A 260 17.55 -6.78 4.32
C ARG A 260 16.63 -5.62 4.65
N LYS A 261 15.52 -5.86 5.36
CA LYS A 261 14.58 -4.78 5.70
C LYS A 261 15.22 -3.75 6.63
N ILE A 262 16.01 -4.20 7.62
CA ILE A 262 16.81 -3.30 8.47
C ILE A 262 17.72 -2.41 7.62
N LYS A 263 18.38 -2.95 6.59
CA LYS A 263 19.24 -2.15 5.69
C LYS A 263 18.45 -1.03 5.01
N THR A 264 17.26 -1.31 4.51
CA THR A 264 16.38 -0.31 3.87
C THR A 264 15.84 0.71 4.87
N GLU A 265 15.34 0.26 6.03
CA GLU A 265 14.81 1.14 7.09
C GLU A 265 15.91 2.09 7.61
N CYS A 266 17.16 1.62 7.77
CA CYS A 266 18.30 2.46 8.11
C CYS A 266 18.57 3.55 7.06
N GLN A 267 18.47 3.23 5.76
CA GLN A 267 18.63 4.22 4.70
C GLN A 267 17.52 5.28 4.75
N GLU A 268 16.27 4.89 5.01
CA GLU A 268 15.15 5.82 5.16
C GLU A 268 15.34 6.78 6.33
N ILE A 269 15.83 6.29 7.48
CA ILE A 269 16.12 7.13 8.65
C ILE A 269 17.19 8.18 8.30
N VAL A 270 18.27 7.76 7.62
CA VAL A 270 19.34 8.69 7.19
C VAL A 270 18.78 9.79 6.28
N MET A 271 17.95 9.44 5.30
CA MET A 271 17.30 10.42 4.41
C MET A 271 16.40 11.39 5.18
N CYS A 272 15.66 10.92 6.18
CA CYS A 272 14.81 11.77 7.01
C CYS A 272 15.62 12.80 7.82
N CYS A 273 16.80 12.42 8.33
CA CYS A 273 17.69 13.32 9.05
C CYS A 273 18.31 14.39 8.13
N GLN A 274 18.61 14.06 6.88
CA GLN A 274 19.16 15.04 5.91
C GLN A 274 18.12 16.08 5.48
N HIS A 275 16.84 15.70 5.38
CA HIS A 275 15.76 16.65 5.06
C HIS A 275 15.46 17.63 6.21
N GLU A 276 15.73 17.26 7.46
CA GLU A 276 15.60 18.16 8.61
C GLU A 276 16.49 19.39 8.52
N GLU A 277 17.75 19.18 8.14
CA GLU A 277 18.74 20.24 7.94
C GLU A 277 18.29 21.22 6.84
N GLN A 278 17.64 20.72 5.78
CA GLN A 278 17.14 21.55 4.67
C GLN A 278 15.83 22.27 4.99
N THR A 279 14.92 21.66 5.75
CA THR A 279 13.65 22.31 6.13
C THR A 279 13.84 23.47 7.11
N ASN A 280 14.88 23.43 7.95
CA ASN A 280 15.27 24.56 8.78
C ASN A 280 15.84 25.75 7.97
N SER A 281 16.17 25.57 6.69
CA SER A 281 16.52 26.64 5.76
C SER A 281 15.30 27.30 5.08
N PHE A 282 14.09 26.75 5.23
CA PHE A 282 12.89 27.16 4.49
C PHE A 282 12.08 28.28 5.18
N TYR A 283 12.62 28.89 6.24
CA TYR A 283 12.13 30.16 6.82
C TYR A 283 12.39 31.38 5.90
N ALA A 284 12.53 31.17 4.58
CA ALA A 284 12.60 32.26 3.61
C ALA A 284 11.22 32.92 3.46
N PRO A 285 11.18 34.25 3.36
CA PRO A 285 9.95 35.04 3.43
C PRO A 285 9.01 34.73 2.26
N PRO A 286 7.68 34.81 2.46
CA PRO A 286 6.72 34.71 1.37
C PRO A 286 6.90 35.91 0.42
N SER A 287 7.32 35.65 -0.82
CA SER A 287 7.28 36.61 -1.91
C SER A 287 5.82 36.83 -2.32
N SER A 288 5.14 37.77 -1.67
CA SER A 288 3.99 38.53 -2.20
C SER A 288 3.28 39.33 -1.10
N VAL A 289 3.85 40.47 -0.71
CA VAL A 289 3.03 41.58 -0.19
C VAL A 289 3.26 42.85 -1.01
N THR A 290 4.42 42.98 -1.66
CA THR A 290 4.70 43.98 -2.71
C THR A 290 5.76 43.44 -3.65
N GLU A 291 5.43 43.21 -4.93
CA GLU A 291 6.46 43.06 -5.97
C GLU A 291 7.16 44.41 -6.13
N VAL A 292 8.40 44.50 -5.66
CA VAL A 292 9.34 45.55 -6.10
C VAL A 292 10.60 44.83 -6.57
N ASN A 293 10.77 44.78 -7.90
CA ASN A 293 12.02 44.42 -8.54
C ASN A 293 13.05 45.55 -8.30
N GLY A 294 14.21 45.18 -7.75
CA GLY A 294 15.34 46.09 -7.58
C GLY A 294 16.63 45.31 -7.33
N ILE A 295 17.38 45.05 -8.41
CA ILE A 295 18.73 44.48 -8.42
C ILE A 295 19.69 45.40 -7.65
N HIS A 296 20.57 44.88 -6.78
CA HIS A 296 22.00 45.27 -6.71
C HIS A 296 22.85 44.27 -5.89
N LYS A 297 23.91 43.76 -6.53
CA LYS A 297 25.03 42.99 -5.95
C LYS A 297 25.97 43.90 -5.16
N ARG A 298 26.51 43.45 -4.01
CA ARG A 298 27.97 43.53 -3.75
C ARG A 298 28.43 42.66 -2.56
N ASN A 299 29.51 41.91 -2.81
CA ASN A 299 30.35 41.22 -1.83
C ASN A 299 31.32 42.19 -1.11
N ASN A 300 31.61 41.95 0.18
CA ASN A 300 32.91 41.51 0.76
C ASN A 300 33.16 42.02 2.20
N ASN A 301 33.32 41.04 3.11
CA ASN A 301 34.35 40.81 4.15
C ASN A 301 34.90 41.91 5.11
N ASN A 302 34.66 41.63 6.41
CA ASN A 302 35.51 41.78 7.63
C ASN A 302 35.78 43.18 8.24
N PRO A 303 36.16 43.29 9.55
CA PRO A 303 35.38 42.92 10.75
C PRO A 303 35.36 44.02 11.85
N LEU A 304 34.29 44.03 12.67
CA LEU A 304 34.18 44.54 14.05
C LEU A 304 34.89 45.85 14.45
N GLU A 305 34.09 46.89 14.68
CA GLU A 305 34.35 47.85 15.75
C GLU A 305 33.03 48.18 16.48
N ILE A 306 33.05 47.99 17.80
CA ILE A 306 31.94 48.28 18.70
C ILE A 306 31.83 49.80 18.84
N GLN A 307 30.76 50.39 18.30
CA GLN A 307 30.30 51.70 18.72
C GLN A 307 28.86 51.61 19.20
N VAL A 308 28.73 51.82 20.52
CA VAL A 308 27.49 52.18 21.19
C VAL A 308 26.95 53.44 20.52
N SER A 309 25.93 53.29 19.69
CA SER A 309 25.15 54.40 19.15
C SER A 309 23.70 54.20 19.55
N SER A 310 23.20 55.15 20.35
CA SER A 310 21.78 55.30 20.63
C SER A 310 21.06 55.54 19.31
N SER A 311 20.36 54.53 18.80
CA SER A 311 19.52 54.64 17.63
C SER A 311 18.25 55.44 17.96
N GLN A 312 18.37 56.76 18.01
CA GLN A 312 17.22 57.65 17.81
C GLN A 312 16.80 57.51 16.35
N GLY A 313 15.91 56.56 16.06
CA GLY A 313 15.27 56.45 14.76
C GLY A 313 14.42 57.69 14.50
N GLY A 314 14.73 58.42 13.44
CA GLY A 314 13.96 59.60 13.04
C GLY A 314 12.52 59.23 12.70
N THR A 315 11.58 60.11 13.03
CA THR A 315 10.23 60.09 12.45
C THR A 315 10.23 60.86 11.14
N VAL A 316 9.45 60.37 10.18
CA VAL A 316 9.26 60.98 8.85
C VAL A 316 7.77 61.11 8.58
N CYS A 317 7.40 62.11 7.78
CA CYS A 317 6.01 62.37 7.43
C CYS A 317 5.69 61.75 6.07
N VAL A 318 4.72 60.84 6.03
CA VAL A 318 4.22 60.17 4.82
C VAL A 318 2.77 60.56 4.63
N GLN A 319 2.48 61.30 3.56
CA GLN A 319 1.13 61.77 3.20
C GLN A 319 0.37 62.45 4.35
N GLY A 320 1.08 63.13 5.26
CA GLY A 320 0.50 63.86 6.39
C GLY A 320 0.51 63.11 7.74
N TYR A 321 0.97 61.86 7.77
CA TYR A 321 1.08 61.04 8.99
C TYR A 321 2.55 60.84 9.39
N GLU A 322 2.84 60.92 10.69
CA GLU A 322 4.20 60.80 11.24
C GLU A 322 4.48 59.35 11.67
N VAL A 323 5.46 58.70 11.03
CA VAL A 323 5.85 57.30 11.31
C VAL A 323 7.36 57.15 11.42
N LYS A 324 7.85 56.03 11.95
CA LYS A 324 9.30 55.76 11.95
C LYS A 324 9.82 55.63 10.52
N GLU A 325 11.05 56.07 10.29
CA GLU A 325 11.73 55.95 8.99
C GLU A 325 11.71 54.51 8.44
N SER A 326 11.84 53.50 9.30
CA SER A 326 11.78 52.08 8.91
C SER A 326 10.42 51.60 8.36
N ASN A 327 9.35 52.35 8.64
CA ASN A 327 7.98 52.03 8.23
C ASN A 327 7.49 52.90 7.07
N ALA A 328 8.26 53.91 6.66
CA ALA A 328 7.84 54.88 5.66
C ALA A 328 7.51 54.23 4.31
N ASP A 329 8.40 53.37 3.82
CA ASP A 329 8.21 52.64 2.55
C ASP A 329 7.01 51.68 2.61
N ILE A 330 6.79 51.06 3.77
CA ILE A 330 5.64 50.17 4.01
C ILE A 330 4.35 50.97 3.96
N LEU A 331 4.30 52.12 4.64
CA LEU A 331 3.12 52.97 4.68
C LEU A 331 2.78 53.52 3.29
N GLU A 332 3.78 54.01 2.55
CA GLU A 332 3.62 54.50 1.17
C GLU A 332 3.06 53.39 0.26
N ALA A 333 3.55 52.16 0.41
CA ALA A 333 3.07 51.01 -0.36
C ALA A 333 1.63 50.61 0.01
N VAL A 334 1.29 50.65 1.30
CA VAL A 334 -0.06 50.39 1.81
C VAL A 334 -1.03 51.41 1.24
N PHE A 335 -0.74 52.71 1.35
CA PHE A 335 -1.58 53.77 0.80
C PHE A 335 -1.71 53.70 -0.72
N ARG A 336 -0.63 53.36 -1.43
CA ARG A 336 -0.69 53.16 -2.88
C ARG A 336 -1.65 52.04 -3.29
N LYS A 337 -1.78 51.00 -2.47
CA LYS A 337 -2.57 49.80 -2.81
C LYS A 337 -4.00 49.85 -2.28
N TYR A 338 -4.20 50.41 -1.09
CA TYR A 338 -5.48 50.36 -0.37
C TYR A 338 -6.08 51.76 -0.12
N GLY A 339 -5.39 52.84 -0.47
CA GLY A 339 -5.80 54.21 -0.13
C GLY A 339 -5.51 54.56 1.34
N ASP A 340 -6.04 55.70 1.81
CA ASP A 340 -5.94 56.05 3.23
C ASP A 340 -6.85 55.13 4.05
N ILE A 341 -6.25 54.08 4.60
CA ILE A 341 -6.93 53.08 5.43
C ILE A 341 -7.51 53.65 6.75
N THR A 342 -7.21 54.90 7.11
CA THR A 342 -7.74 55.58 8.30
C THR A 342 -8.84 56.59 8.00
N ALA A 343 -9.30 56.69 6.75
CA ALA A 343 -10.31 57.66 6.33
C ALA A 343 -11.59 57.62 7.21
N ASP A 344 -12.05 56.41 7.55
CA ASP A 344 -13.25 56.15 8.35
C ASP A 344 -12.95 55.90 9.85
N CYS A 345 -11.71 56.15 10.29
CA CYS A 345 -11.29 55.89 11.66
C CYS A 345 -12.03 56.80 12.67
N ILE A 346 -12.42 56.22 13.80
CA ILE A 346 -13.17 56.90 14.89
C ILE A 346 -12.40 58.09 15.48
N PHE A 347 -11.07 58.06 15.43
CA PHE A 347 -10.24 59.16 15.91
C PHE A 347 -10.02 60.20 14.82
N GLU A 348 -10.33 61.46 15.11
CA GLU A 348 -10.16 62.58 14.17
C GLU A 348 -8.74 63.18 14.19
N THR A 349 -7.99 62.99 15.28
CA THR A 349 -6.67 63.59 15.44
C THR A 349 -5.60 62.85 14.62
N CYS A 350 -4.78 63.61 13.90
CA CYS A 350 -3.66 63.06 13.11
C CYS A 350 -2.66 62.25 13.97
N PHE A 351 -2.44 62.66 15.23
CA PHE A 351 -1.57 61.94 16.16
C PHE A 351 -2.02 60.49 16.44
N MET A 352 -3.32 60.29 16.73
CA MET A 352 -3.87 58.96 17.00
C MET A 352 -3.86 58.08 15.75
N ARG A 353 -4.22 58.64 14.58
CA ARG A 353 -4.16 57.92 13.30
C ARG A 353 -2.75 57.49 12.94
N SER A 354 -1.76 58.37 13.14
CA SER A 354 -0.33 58.07 12.94
C SER A 354 0.16 56.92 13.84
N SER A 355 -0.28 56.90 15.10
CA SER A 355 0.06 55.82 16.05
C SER A 355 -0.52 54.46 15.63
N ILE A 356 -1.73 54.45 15.06
CA ILE A 356 -2.35 53.21 14.56
C ILE A 356 -1.66 52.75 13.26
N LEU A 357 -1.36 53.67 12.35
CA LEU A 357 -0.62 53.37 11.12
C LEU A 357 0.77 52.79 11.41
N GLU A 358 1.47 53.31 12.41
CA GLU A 358 2.74 52.75 12.88
C GLU A 358 2.59 51.28 13.34
N ALA A 359 1.52 50.96 14.06
CA ALA A 359 1.23 49.59 14.49
C ALA A 359 0.88 48.66 13.31
N VAL A 360 0.10 49.15 12.33
CA VAL A 360 -0.25 48.42 11.11
C VAL A 360 0.99 48.14 10.25
N CYS A 361 1.86 49.14 10.06
CA CYS A 361 3.12 48.97 9.35
C CYS A 361 4.03 47.95 10.04
N GLU A 362 4.07 47.94 11.38
CA GLU A 362 4.81 46.93 12.14
C GLU A 362 4.25 45.51 11.93
N VAL A 363 2.93 45.35 11.84
CA VAL A 363 2.32 44.04 11.48
C VAL A 363 2.74 43.61 10.08
N VAL A 364 2.68 44.51 9.10
CA VAL A 364 3.11 44.24 7.72
C VAL A 364 4.59 43.87 7.66
N ARG A 365 5.44 44.60 8.39
CA ARG A 365 6.86 44.32 8.51
C ARG A 365 7.11 42.92 9.05
N ARG A 366 6.44 42.54 10.14
CA ARG A 366 6.56 41.18 10.72
C ARG A 366 6.12 40.10 9.74
N ILE A 367 5.06 40.33 8.97
CA ILE A 367 4.61 39.40 7.93
C ILE A 367 5.70 39.22 6.87
N GLN A 368 6.32 40.32 6.42
CA GLN A 368 7.40 40.32 5.43
C GLN A 368 8.69 39.66 5.93
N THR A 369 9.04 39.85 7.21
CA THR A 369 10.24 39.25 7.82
C THR A 369 9.99 37.86 8.41
N ASN A 370 8.76 37.35 8.31
CA ASN A 370 8.33 36.07 8.91
C ASN A 370 8.48 36.01 10.44
N GLU A 371 8.60 37.17 11.11
CA GLU A 371 8.65 37.31 12.58
C GLU A 371 7.29 37.08 13.26
N VAL A 372 6.20 37.02 12.49
CA VAL A 372 4.84 36.75 13.02
C VAL A 372 4.76 35.38 13.72
N VAL A 373 5.61 34.41 13.36
CA VAL A 373 5.53 33.03 13.87
C VAL A 373 5.63 32.96 15.40
N GLU A 374 6.48 33.77 16.03
CA GLU A 374 6.66 33.78 17.48
C GLU A 374 5.58 34.58 18.22
N LYS A 375 4.93 35.54 17.56
CA LYS A 375 3.99 36.51 18.16
C LYS A 375 2.67 36.57 17.39
N MET A 376 2.17 35.42 16.94
CA MET A 376 0.96 35.34 16.11
C MET A 376 -0.25 35.93 16.84
N GLU A 377 -0.46 35.54 18.10
CA GLU A 377 -1.59 36.01 18.92
C GLU A 377 -1.57 37.53 19.15
N ASP A 378 -0.38 38.09 19.43
CA ASP A 378 -0.21 39.54 19.61
C ASP A 378 -0.50 40.29 18.30
N THR A 379 -0.07 39.73 17.17
CA THR A 379 -0.24 40.32 15.83
C THR A 379 -1.72 40.29 15.40
N GLU A 380 -2.43 39.19 15.65
CA GLU A 380 -3.88 39.08 15.42
C GLU A 380 -4.68 40.04 16.32
N ARG A 381 -4.22 40.28 17.55
CA ARG A 381 -4.82 41.27 18.45
C ARG A 381 -4.67 42.69 17.92
N LEU A 382 -3.46 43.07 17.48
CA LEU A 382 -3.21 44.39 16.87
C LEU A 382 -4.10 44.65 15.65
N VAL A 383 -4.31 43.64 14.80
CA VAL A 383 -5.24 43.76 13.66
C VAL A 383 -6.69 43.93 14.12
N SER A 384 -7.11 43.19 15.15
CA SER A 384 -8.46 43.29 15.71
C SER A 384 -8.72 44.65 16.38
N ASP A 385 -7.72 45.19 17.08
CA ASP A 385 -7.80 46.51 17.72
C ASP A 385 -7.91 47.63 16.66
N ALA A 386 -7.17 47.52 15.54
CA ALA A 386 -7.27 48.46 14.42
C ALA A 386 -8.65 48.38 13.71
N GLU A 387 -9.19 47.19 13.51
CA GLU A 387 -10.55 47.01 12.96
C GLU A 387 -11.63 47.60 13.90
N ALA A 388 -11.47 47.45 15.22
CA ALA A 388 -12.41 47.97 16.22
C ALA A 388 -12.51 49.50 16.22
N VAL A 389 -11.50 50.20 15.68
CA VAL A 389 -11.48 51.66 15.53
C VAL A 389 -11.73 52.11 14.08
N ASN A 390 -12.32 51.24 13.25
CA ASN A 390 -12.68 51.44 11.84
C ASN A 390 -11.49 51.74 10.91
N VAL A 391 -10.34 51.12 11.12
CA VAL A 391 -9.23 51.15 10.14
C VAL A 391 -9.38 49.99 9.17
N ASP A 392 -9.25 50.25 7.87
CA ASP A 392 -9.36 49.24 6.81
C ASP A 392 -8.11 48.34 6.73
N VAL A 393 -8.08 47.30 7.58
CA VAL A 393 -7.00 46.31 7.66
C VAL A 393 -7.47 44.86 7.44
N ALA A 394 -8.71 44.66 7.00
CA ALA A 394 -9.28 43.32 6.80
C ALA A 394 -8.46 42.47 5.81
N TRP A 395 -7.74 43.11 4.89
CA TRP A 395 -6.83 42.48 3.94
C TRP A 395 -5.63 41.77 4.59
N LEU A 396 -5.30 42.05 5.87
CA LEU A 396 -4.27 41.32 6.62
C LEU A 396 -4.72 39.93 7.08
N ARG A 397 -6.04 39.72 7.25
CA ARG A 397 -6.60 38.45 7.79
C ARG A 397 -6.22 37.22 6.96
N PRO A 398 -6.34 37.21 5.62
CA PRO A 398 -5.95 36.04 4.82
C PRO A 398 -4.45 35.73 4.90
N HIS A 399 -3.60 36.75 5.05
CA HIS A 399 -2.15 36.58 5.16
C HIS A 399 -1.75 35.93 6.49
N LEU A 400 -2.30 36.42 7.61
CA LEU A 400 -2.07 35.84 8.94
C LEU A 400 -2.59 34.40 9.00
N GLU A 401 -3.78 34.15 8.47
CA GLU A 401 -4.37 32.81 8.40
C GLU A 401 -3.51 31.84 7.56
N ALA A 402 -2.96 32.30 6.43
CA ALA A 402 -2.06 31.50 5.61
C ALA A 402 -0.76 31.14 6.35
N ILE A 403 -0.17 32.08 7.09
CA ILE A 403 1.02 31.84 7.92
C ILE A 403 0.70 30.86 9.04
N ARG A 404 -0.41 31.06 9.76
CA ARG A 404 -0.88 30.15 10.82
C ARG A 404 -1.02 28.72 10.31
N LYS A 405 -1.74 28.53 9.20
CA LYS A 405 -1.89 27.21 8.55
C LYS A 405 -0.55 26.61 8.15
N LYS A 406 0.37 27.41 7.60
CA LYS A 406 1.71 26.95 7.21
C LYS A 406 2.50 26.46 8.43
N THR A 407 2.50 27.22 9.52
CA THR A 407 3.20 26.86 10.76
C THR A 407 2.61 25.61 11.40
N GLU A 408 1.29 25.51 11.50
CA GLU A 408 0.61 24.31 12.01
C GLU A 408 0.91 23.07 11.15
N CYS A 409 0.90 23.22 9.82
CA CYS A 409 1.23 22.14 8.89
C CYS A 409 2.68 21.68 9.05
N LEU A 410 3.62 22.62 9.23
CA LEU A 410 5.03 22.32 9.46
C LEU A 410 5.24 21.59 10.80
N ALA A 411 4.62 22.07 11.87
CA ALA A 411 4.67 21.43 13.18
C ALA A 411 4.09 20.00 13.13
N ARG A 412 2.95 19.82 12.45
CA ARG A 412 2.33 18.50 12.24
C ARG A 412 3.24 17.57 11.42
N SER A 413 3.84 18.08 10.35
CA SER A 413 4.76 17.33 9.49
C SER A 413 6.01 16.87 10.27
N ASN A 414 6.62 17.78 11.05
CA ASN A 414 7.77 17.48 11.89
C ASN A 414 7.43 16.40 12.94
N LYS A 415 6.29 16.54 13.63
CA LYS A 415 5.83 15.53 14.60
C LYS A 415 5.60 14.16 13.94
N LEU A 416 5.02 14.13 12.74
CA LEU A 416 4.78 12.89 12.01
C LEU A 416 6.10 12.23 11.57
N ARG A 417 7.08 13.03 11.12
CA ARG A 417 8.43 12.55 10.76
C ARG A 417 9.14 11.94 11.96
N GLU A 418 9.10 12.59 13.12
CA GLU A 418 9.67 12.05 14.36
C GLU A 418 8.97 10.77 14.82
N THR A 419 7.64 10.73 14.75
CA THR A 419 6.87 9.52 15.05
C THR A 419 7.25 8.37 14.11
N ARG A 420 7.42 8.66 12.81
CA ARG A 420 7.87 7.68 11.82
C ARG A 420 9.27 7.15 12.14
N LYS A 421 10.23 8.02 12.48
CA LYS A 421 11.59 7.60 12.89
C LYS A 421 11.54 6.66 14.11
N HIS A 422 10.79 7.04 15.15
CA HIS A 422 10.62 6.20 16.34
C HIS A 422 10.01 4.84 16.00
N THR A 423 8.99 4.83 15.14
CA THR A 423 8.34 3.59 14.68
C THR A 423 9.35 2.68 13.96
N LEU A 424 10.13 3.22 13.02
CA LEU A 424 11.16 2.47 12.30
C LEU A 424 12.25 1.93 13.25
N LEU A 425 12.66 2.69 14.26
CA LEU A 425 13.63 2.23 15.27
C LEU A 425 13.09 1.04 16.08
N VAL A 426 11.82 1.08 16.47
CA VAL A 426 11.15 -0.04 17.16
C VAL A 426 11.07 -1.27 16.24
N GLU A 427 10.69 -1.09 14.97
CA GLU A 427 10.67 -2.18 13.98
C GLU A 427 12.06 -2.82 13.79
N ILE A 428 13.11 -2.00 13.66
CA ILE A 428 14.49 -2.49 13.57
C ILE A 428 14.86 -3.31 14.82
N GLY A 429 14.49 -2.85 16.01
CA GLY A 429 14.70 -3.57 17.27
C GLY A 429 14.03 -4.94 17.28
N ALA A 430 12.74 -4.99 16.94
CA ALA A 430 11.98 -6.24 16.86
C ALA A 430 12.56 -7.20 15.80
N ARG A 431 12.99 -6.69 14.64
CA ARG A 431 13.64 -7.50 13.60
C ARG A 431 14.99 -8.07 14.06
N LYS A 432 15.78 -7.32 14.83
CA LYS A 432 17.05 -7.80 15.41
C LYS A 432 16.81 -8.93 16.40
N ASP A 433 15.84 -8.78 17.30
CA ASP A 433 15.46 -9.84 18.23
C ASP A 433 15.00 -11.10 17.46
N LEU A 434 14.17 -10.94 16.43
CA LEU A 434 13.75 -12.07 15.60
C LEU A 434 14.93 -12.78 14.90
N ILE A 435 15.96 -12.05 14.46
CA ILE A 435 17.20 -12.64 13.92
C ILE A 435 17.93 -13.46 14.98
N GLU A 436 18.06 -12.93 16.19
CA GLU A 436 18.74 -13.60 17.31
C GLU A 436 18.01 -14.90 17.69
N ARG A 437 16.69 -14.83 17.89
CA ARG A 437 15.86 -16.00 18.19
C ARG A 437 15.90 -17.05 17.09
N SER A 438 15.92 -16.62 15.82
CA SER A 438 16.07 -17.54 14.68
C SER A 438 17.42 -18.26 14.70
N ALA A 439 18.50 -17.59 15.09
CA ALA A 439 19.83 -18.20 15.22
C ALA A 439 19.90 -19.23 16.36
N GLU A 440 19.25 -18.94 17.51
CA GLU A 440 19.15 -19.89 18.63
C GLU A 440 18.45 -21.19 18.22
N VAL A 441 17.32 -21.08 17.50
CA VAL A 441 16.57 -22.24 17.00
C VAL A 441 17.41 -23.04 16.01
N VAL A 442 18.07 -22.38 15.05
CA VAL A 442 18.97 -23.03 14.09
C VAL A 442 20.06 -23.83 14.81
N ALA A 443 20.74 -23.22 15.78
CA ALA A 443 21.78 -23.90 16.55
C ALA A 443 21.22 -25.08 17.36
N ALA A 444 19.99 -24.98 17.88
CA ALA A 444 19.33 -26.09 18.55
C ALA A 444 19.04 -27.25 17.59
N LEU A 445 18.51 -26.97 16.40
CA LEU A 445 18.21 -28.00 15.39
C LEU A 445 19.48 -28.73 14.92
N GLU A 446 20.61 -28.02 14.79
CA GLU A 446 21.90 -28.63 14.48
C GLU A 446 22.36 -29.60 15.58
N ARG A 447 22.24 -29.20 16.86
CA ARG A 447 22.58 -30.07 18.01
C ARG A 447 21.72 -31.32 18.05
N VAL A 448 20.41 -31.19 17.79
CA VAL A 448 19.52 -32.37 17.70
C VAL A 448 19.98 -33.28 16.57
N GLY A 449 20.32 -32.75 15.40
CA GLY A 449 20.83 -33.54 14.28
C GLY A 449 22.15 -34.25 14.56
N GLN A 450 23.06 -33.64 15.31
CA GLN A 450 24.29 -34.30 15.77
C GLN A 450 23.98 -35.46 16.73
N THR A 451 23.07 -35.22 17.68
CA THR A 451 22.69 -36.22 18.69
C THR A 451 22.02 -37.44 18.06
N GLU A 452 21.10 -37.24 17.10
CA GLU A 452 20.46 -38.34 16.37
C GLU A 452 21.46 -39.18 15.57
N ARG A 453 22.45 -38.55 14.94
CA ARG A 453 23.52 -39.28 14.25
C ARG A 453 24.31 -40.16 15.22
N LEU A 454 24.63 -39.65 16.41
CA LEU A 454 25.31 -40.42 17.45
C LEU A 454 24.46 -41.60 17.92
N VAL A 455 23.17 -41.38 18.21
CA VAL A 455 22.24 -42.45 18.61
C VAL A 455 22.16 -43.53 17.53
N ASN A 456 22.06 -43.14 16.26
CA ASN A 456 22.02 -44.10 15.15
C ASN A 456 23.30 -44.93 15.06
N VAL A 457 24.48 -44.30 15.22
CA VAL A 457 25.77 -45.02 15.23
C VAL A 457 25.83 -46.00 16.39
N LEU A 458 25.42 -45.59 17.59
CA LEU A 458 25.40 -46.46 18.76
C LEU A 458 24.42 -47.63 18.59
N THR A 459 23.25 -47.38 18.01
CA THR A 459 22.26 -48.43 17.73
C THR A 459 22.79 -49.46 16.73
N VAL A 460 23.53 -49.02 15.70
CA VAL A 460 24.19 -49.93 14.74
C VAL A 460 25.31 -50.73 15.42
N PHE A 461 26.08 -50.08 16.29
CA PHE A 461 27.14 -50.73 17.05
C PHE A 461 26.60 -51.79 18.02
N GLU A 462 25.51 -51.49 18.74
CA GLU A 462 24.80 -52.42 19.62
C GLU A 462 24.34 -53.66 18.85
N LYS A 463 23.69 -53.50 17.69
CA LYS A 463 23.30 -54.63 16.83
C LYS A 463 24.47 -55.52 16.42
N ASN A 464 25.62 -54.92 16.08
CA ASN A 464 26.83 -55.67 15.72
C ASN A 464 27.40 -56.44 16.92
N LEU A 465 27.36 -55.86 18.12
CA LEU A 465 27.75 -56.58 19.34
C LEU A 465 26.81 -57.75 19.62
N ASP A 466 25.50 -57.57 19.46
CA ASP A 466 24.52 -58.63 19.63
C ASP A 466 24.75 -59.78 18.65
N GLU A 467 24.99 -59.48 17.36
CA GLU A 467 25.33 -60.47 16.33
C GLU A 467 26.58 -61.28 16.72
N LYS A 468 27.66 -60.60 17.11
CA LYS A 468 28.91 -61.27 17.53
C LYS A 468 28.73 -62.11 18.80
N LEU A 469 27.93 -61.64 19.75
CA LEU A 469 27.68 -62.39 20.98
C LEU A 469 26.87 -63.66 20.68
N LEU A 470 25.94 -63.59 19.71
CA LEU A 470 25.19 -64.74 19.22
C LEU A 470 26.10 -65.75 18.50
N GLU A 471 27.05 -65.28 17.69
CA GLU A 471 28.09 -66.11 17.06
C GLU A 471 28.94 -66.82 18.12
N CYS A 472 29.49 -66.09 19.10
CA CYS A 472 30.29 -66.69 20.18
C CYS A 472 29.49 -67.73 20.99
N LYS A 473 28.20 -67.48 21.22
CA LYS A 473 27.35 -68.44 21.93
C LYS A 473 27.13 -69.70 21.11
N ALA A 474 26.90 -69.58 19.80
CA ALA A 474 26.78 -70.72 18.91
C ALA A 474 28.08 -71.54 18.83
N GLU A 475 29.25 -70.88 18.89
CA GLU A 475 30.56 -71.56 18.97
C GLU A 475 30.74 -72.33 20.29
N LEU A 476 30.34 -71.74 21.43
CA LEU A 476 30.38 -72.40 22.74
C LEU A 476 29.43 -73.61 22.81
N ASP A 477 28.17 -73.44 22.38
CA ASP A 477 27.19 -74.53 22.32
C ASP A 477 27.69 -75.66 21.38
N GLY A 478 28.42 -75.29 20.33
CA GLY A 478 29.09 -76.23 19.43
C GLY A 478 30.21 -77.01 20.10
N LEU A 479 31.03 -76.40 20.96
CA LEU A 479 32.12 -77.07 21.70
C LEU A 479 31.61 -78.01 22.79
N ASP A 480 30.54 -77.63 23.50
CA ASP A 480 29.91 -78.47 24.52
C ASP A 480 29.29 -79.75 23.93
N SER A 481 29.04 -79.80 22.61
CA SER A 481 28.57 -81.00 21.93
C SER A 481 29.66 -82.07 21.65
N TRP A 482 30.93 -81.76 21.90
CA TRP A 482 32.07 -82.68 21.72
C TRP A 482 32.52 -83.39 23.01
N VAL A 483 31.99 -82.96 24.17
CA VAL A 483 32.20 -83.58 25.49
C VAL A 483 31.02 -84.48 25.80
#